data_AF-A0A838DC20-F1
#
_entry.id   AF-A0A838DC20-F1
#
_cell.length_a   1.000
_cell.length_b   1.000
_cell.length_c   1.000
_cell.angle_alpha   90.00
_cell.angle_beta   90.00
_cell.angle_gamma   90.00
#
_symmetry.space_group_name_H-M   'P 1'
#
loop_
_entity.id
_entity.type
_entity.pdbx_description
1 polymer ?
#
loop_
_entity_poly.entity_id
_entity_poly.type
_entity_poly.pdbx_seq_one_letter_code
_entity_poly.pdbx_strand_id
1 'polypeptide(L)'
;MKPLLVWGTDFVLRNGAWDNATAKTYQKSTGVRDALQLRRNAYRVLLTRGREGAILCLPEFMHELDETFRLLVAAGCEVLG
;
A
#
# COMPACT_ATOMS: atom_id res chain seq x y z
N MET A 1 -3.94 -19.20 8.69
CA MET A 1 -4.77 -18.02 8.32
C MET A 1 -3.91 -17.08 7.49
N LYS A 2 -4.33 -16.73 6.27
CA LYS A 2 -3.58 -15.77 5.43
C LYS A 2 -3.79 -14.35 5.99
N PRO A 3 -2.74 -13.51 6.08
CA PRO A 3 -2.90 -12.11 6.45
C PRO A 3 -3.73 -11.37 5.39
N LEU A 4 -4.64 -10.52 5.84
CA LEU A 4 -5.39 -9.59 5.01
C LEU A 4 -4.81 -8.19 5.19
N LEU A 5 -4.36 -7.58 4.10
CA LEU A 5 -3.94 -6.20 4.05
C LEU A 5 -4.97 -5.40 3.24
N VAL A 6 -5.72 -4.53 3.91
CA VAL A 6 -6.54 -3.53 3.22
C VAL A 6 -5.64 -2.35 2.89
N TRP A 7 -5.47 -2.09 1.60
CA TRP A 7 -4.59 -1.04 1.10
C TRP A 7 -5.28 0.31 1.25
N GLY A 8 -4.59 1.27 1.88
CA GLY A 8 -5.10 2.62 2.09
C GLY A 8 -4.58 3.60 1.05
N THR A 9 -5.26 4.75 0.92
CA THR A 9 -4.75 5.87 0.12
C THR A 9 -3.56 6.58 0.78
N ASP A 10 -3.08 6.14 1.94
CA ASP A 10 -1.91 6.74 2.59
C ASP A 10 -0.59 6.38 1.89
N PHE A 11 -0.59 5.38 1.02
CA PHE A 11 0.57 4.95 0.23
C PHE A 11 0.12 4.43 -1.14
N VAL A 12 0.33 5.19 -2.21
CA VAL A 12 -0.20 4.87 -3.55
C VAL A 12 0.89 4.99 -4.60
N LEU A 13 0.78 4.22 -5.69
CA LEU A 13 1.54 4.49 -6.90
C LEU A 13 0.84 5.61 -7.68
N ARG A 14 1.59 6.64 -8.07
CA ARG A 14 1.12 7.76 -8.88
C ARG A 14 2.20 8.13 -9.90
N ASN A 15 1.86 8.08 -11.18
CA ASN A 15 2.79 8.40 -12.28
C ASN A 15 4.10 7.61 -12.22
N GLY A 16 4.03 6.31 -11.88
CA GLY A 16 5.18 5.42 -11.77
C GLY A 16 6.04 5.60 -10.52
N ALA A 17 5.64 6.47 -9.58
CA ALA A 17 6.36 6.70 -8.34
C ALA A 17 5.46 6.49 -7.12
N TRP A 18 6.05 6.00 -6.02
CA TRP A 18 5.34 5.88 -4.75
C TRP A 18 5.11 7.24 -4.12
N ASP A 19 3.87 7.50 -3.70
CA ASP A 19 3.39 8.75 -3.15
C ASP A 19 2.66 8.53 -1.81
N ASN A 20 2.69 9.53 -0.93
CA ASN A 20 1.99 9.51 0.36
C ASN A 20 1.29 10.85 0.67
N ALA A 21 0.95 11.65 -0.34
CA ALA A 21 0.42 13.00 -0.18
C ALA A 21 -0.97 13.02 0.48
N THR A 22 -1.77 11.99 0.24
CA THR A 22 -3.11 11.75 0.81
C THR A 22 -3.06 11.19 2.23
N ALA A 23 -1.88 10.89 2.75
CA ALA A 23 -1.74 10.38 4.09
C ALA A 23 -2.02 11.45 5.14
N LYS A 24 -2.90 11.13 6.09
CA LYS A 24 -3.28 12.01 7.18
C LYS A 24 -2.05 12.47 7.99
N THR A 25 -1.75 13.76 7.97
CA THR A 25 -0.69 14.41 8.76
C THR A 25 -1.14 14.74 10.18
N TYR A 26 -1.85 13.83 10.86
CA TYR A 26 -2.33 14.09 12.23
C TYR A 26 -1.19 14.24 13.25
N GLN A 27 0.03 13.82 12.91
CA GLN A 27 1.22 13.95 13.74
C GLN A 27 2.30 14.77 13.02
N LYS A 28 2.09 16.09 12.88
CA LYS A 28 3.16 17.00 12.42
C LYS A 28 4.32 17.12 13.44
N SER A 29 4.17 16.59 14.66
CA SER A 29 5.10 16.77 15.79
C SER A 29 5.95 15.55 16.16
N THR A 30 5.80 14.41 15.49
CA THR A 30 6.68 13.25 15.73
C THR A 30 7.90 13.40 14.82
N GLY A 31 9.12 13.17 15.33
CA GLY A 31 10.40 13.36 14.62
C GLY A 31 10.64 12.44 13.41
N VAL A 32 9.60 12.19 12.61
CA VAL A 32 9.61 11.42 11.39
C VAL A 32 10.33 12.23 10.32
N ARG A 33 11.57 11.84 10.02
CA ARG A 33 12.43 12.48 9.03
C ARG A 33 11.95 12.25 7.60
N ASP A 34 11.45 11.05 7.31
CA ASP A 34 10.95 10.67 5.99
C ASP A 34 9.69 9.80 6.13
N ALA A 35 8.54 10.45 5.89
CA ALA A 35 7.24 9.83 6.05
C ALA A 35 6.89 8.85 4.90
N LEU A 36 7.49 9.04 3.72
CA LEU A 36 7.30 8.14 2.58
C LEU A 36 8.09 6.85 2.80
N GLN A 37 9.35 6.97 3.21
CA GLN A 37 10.20 5.83 3.52
C GLN A 37 9.64 5.00 4.68
N LEU A 38 9.07 5.64 5.70
CA LEU A 38 8.39 4.94 6.80
C LEU A 38 7.24 4.06 6.30
N ARG A 39 6.38 4.59 5.42
CA ARG A 39 5.26 3.83 4.85
C ARG A 39 5.73 2.71 3.93
N ARG A 40 6.70 3.00 3.05
CA ARG A 40 7.32 1.99 2.19
C ARG A 40 7.84 0.80 3.01
N ASN A 41 8.50 1.06 4.13
CA ASN A 41 8.98 0.01 5.02
C ASN A 41 7.85 -0.76 5.70
N ALA A 42 6.80 -0.08 6.15
CA ALA A 42 5.63 -0.72 6.73
C ALA A 42 4.95 -1.68 5.73
N TYR A 43 4.64 -1.21 4.52
CA TYR A 43 4.05 -2.03 3.46
C TYR A 43 4.96 -3.18 3.05
N ARG A 44 6.29 -2.96 2.92
CA ARG A 44 7.25 -4.04 2.64
C ARG A 44 7.18 -5.15 3.70
N VAL A 45 7.12 -4.80 4.99
CA VAL A 45 7.01 -5.78 6.08
C VAL A 45 5.67 -6.51 6.03
N LEU A 46 4.57 -5.81 5.79
CA LEU A 46 3.24 -6.40 5.72
C LEU A 46 3.13 -7.40 4.55
N LEU A 47 3.66 -7.04 3.38
CA LEU A 47 3.66 -7.89 2.19
C LEU A 47 4.55 -9.12 2.32
N THR A 48 5.62 -9.06 3.13
CA THR A 48 6.60 -10.15 3.24
C THR A 48 6.38 -11.05 4.47
N ARG A 49 5.45 -10.70 5.37
CA ARG A 49 5.19 -11.48 6.60
C ARG A 49 4.34 -12.73 6.40
N GLY A 50 3.60 -12.84 5.31
CA GLY A 50 2.78 -14.02 5.02
C GLY A 50 3.62 -15.19 4.51
N ARG A 51 3.81 -16.24 5.31
CA ARG A 51 4.54 -17.46 4.88
C ARG A 51 3.87 -18.18 3.71
N GLU A 52 2.54 -18.15 3.65
CA GLU A 52 1.72 -18.84 2.65
C GLU A 52 1.02 -17.85 1.69
N GLY A 53 1.60 -16.65 1.56
CA GLY A 53 1.02 -15.53 0.82
C GLY A 53 0.17 -14.59 1.68
N ALA A 54 -0.43 -13.59 1.04
CA ALA A 54 -1.28 -12.57 1.65
C ALA A 54 -2.46 -12.26 0.73
N ILE A 55 -3.59 -11.81 1.31
CA ILE A 55 -4.71 -11.26 0.57
C ILE A 55 -4.59 -9.74 0.62
N LEU A 56 -4.58 -9.10 -0.56
CA LEU A 56 -4.56 -7.65 -0.69
C LEU A 56 -5.97 -7.19 -1.09
N CYS A 57 -6.56 -6.32 -0.29
CA CYS A 57 -7.87 -5.73 -0.58
C CYS A 57 -7.66 -4.26 -0.96
N LEU A 58 -7.95 -3.93 -2.22
CA LEU A 58 -7.93 -2.56 -2.73
C LEU A 58 -9.39 -2.15 -3.02
N PRO A 59 -9.93 -1.15 -2.30
CA PRO A 59 -11.32 -0.72 -2.52
C PRO A 59 -11.55 -0.14 -3.92
N GLU A 60 -12.46 -0.73 -4.70
CA GLU A 60 -12.74 -0.36 -6.10
C GLU A 60 -13.24 1.09 -6.28
N PHE A 61 -13.90 1.64 -5.26
CA PHE A 61 -14.42 3.02 -5.30
C PHE A 61 -13.33 4.07 -5.10
N MET A 62 -12.08 3.68 -4.86
CA MET A 62 -10.94 4.59 -4.67
C MET A 62 -10.03 4.58 -5.91
N HIS A 63 -10.36 5.39 -6.92
CA HIS A 63 -9.60 5.49 -8.19
C HIS A 63 -8.10 5.82 -8.03
N GLU A 64 -7.71 6.45 -6.92
CA GLU A 64 -6.31 6.71 -6.58
C GLU A 64 -5.48 5.41 -6.45
N LEU A 65 -6.14 4.26 -6.27
CA LEU A 65 -5.52 2.95 -6.16
C LEU A 65 -5.40 2.22 -7.50
N ASP A 66 -5.99 2.72 -8.60
CA ASP A 66 -6.05 2.01 -9.88
C ASP A 66 -4.65 1.70 -10.45
N GLU A 67 -3.70 2.60 -10.28
CA GLU A 67 -2.32 2.38 -10.69
C GLU A 67 -1.60 1.38 -9.78
N THR A 68 -1.86 1.46 -8.46
CA THR A 68 -1.34 0.50 -7.48
C THR A 68 -1.85 -0.91 -7.76
N PHE A 69 -3.15 -1.04 -8.06
CA PHE A 69 -3.78 -2.30 -8.44
C PHE A 69 -3.12 -2.91 -9.68
N ARG A 70 -2.99 -2.11 -10.76
CA ARG A 70 -2.34 -2.57 -11.99
C ARG A 70 -0.90 -3.01 -11.76
N LEU A 71 -0.15 -2.29 -10.93
CA LEU A 71 1.21 -2.69 -10.56
C LEU A 71 1.23 -4.02 -9.82
N LEU A 72 0.35 -4.24 -8.85
CA LEU A 72 0.30 -5.48 -8.08
C LEU A 72 -0.05 -6.69 -8.96
N VAL A 73 -1.02 -6.53 -9.87
CA VAL A 73 -1.34 -7.56 -10.88
C VAL A 73 -0.14 -7.84 -11.79
N ALA A 74 0.50 -6.80 -12.31
CA ALA A 74 1.71 -6.94 -13.13
C ALA A 74 2.89 -7.58 -12.37
N ALA A 75 2.94 -7.42 -11.05
CA ALA A 75 3.91 -8.07 -10.17
C ALA A 75 3.56 -9.53 -9.81
N GLY A 76 2.45 -10.06 -10.33
CA GLY A 76 2.05 -11.46 -10.18
C GLY A 76 0.95 -11.73 -9.16
N CYS A 77 0.26 -10.70 -8.65
CA CYS A 77 -0.94 -10.93 -7.84
C CYS A 77 -2.09 -11.52 -8.68
N GLU A 78 -2.73 -12.56 -8.16
CA GLU A 78 -3.96 -13.11 -8.70
C GLU A 78 -5.16 -12.27 -8.22
N VAL A 79 -6.06 -11.91 -9.13
CA VAL A 79 -7.30 -11.19 -8.81
C VAL A 79 -8.34 -12.20 -8.32
N LEU A 80 -8.80 -12.00 -7.09
CA LEU A 80 -9.87 -12.80 -6.47
C LEU A 80 -11.19 -12.05 -6.63
N GLY A 81 -12.21 -12.72 -7.19
CA GLY A 81 -13.56 -12.17 -7.39
C GLY A 81 -14.51 -12.44 -6.23
#